data_AF-A0A1I3XHG7-F1
#
_entry.id   AF-A0A1I3XHG7-F1
#
_cell.length_a   1.000
_cell.length_b   1.000
_cell.length_c   1.000
_cell.angle_alpha   90.00
_cell.angle_beta   90.00
_cell.angle_gamma   90.00
#
_symmetry.space_group_name_H-M   'P 1'
#
loop_
_entity.id
_entity.type
_entity.pdbx_description
1 polymer ?
#
loop_
_entity_poly.entity_id
_entity_poly.type
_entity_poly.pdbx_seq_one_letter_code
_entity_poly.pdbx_strand_id
1 'polypeptide(L)' 'MPGEFVWLLRELFTVVLDGRNEHLTDGVQRALGRAPKDFADYTRETAATGIWSN' A
#
# COMPACT_ATOMS: atom_id res chain seq x y z
N MET A 1 -6.27 9.81 -21.25
CA MET A 1 -6.46 9.87 -19.78
C MET A 1 -7.28 11.11 -19.45
N PRO A 2 -8.43 11.02 -18.76
CA PRO A 2 -9.19 12.21 -18.36
C PRO A 2 -8.39 13.11 -17.42
N GLY A 3 -8.62 14.43 -17.47
CA GLY A 3 -7.82 15.43 -16.73
C GLY A 3 -7.83 15.23 -15.21
N GLU A 4 -8.97 14.85 -14.64
CA GLU A 4 -9.12 14.57 -13.21
C GLU A 4 -8.22 13.44 -12.70
N PHE A 5 -8.01 12.40 -13.52
CA PHE A 5 -7.10 11.31 -13.15
C PHE A 5 -5.64 11.78 -13.13
N VAL A 6 -5.26 12.66 -14.05
CA VAL A 6 -3.89 13.22 -14.09
C VAL A 6 -3.66 14.13 -12.88
N TRP A 7 -4.64 14.93 -12.50
CA TRP A 7 -4.59 15.75 -11.29
C TRP A 7 -4.45 14.89 -10.03
N LEU A 8 -5.30 13.87 -9.89
CA LEU A 8 -5.27 12.96 -8.73
C LEU A 8 -3.92 12.25 -8.60
N LEU A 9 -3.38 11.71 -9.69
CA LEU A 9 -2.10 11.03 -9.68
C LEU A 9 -0.97 11.99 -9.31
N ARG A 10 -0.98 13.22 -9.83
CA ARG A 10 0.00 14.24 -9.46
C ARG A 10 -0.04 14.49 -7.95
N GLU A 11 -1.21 14.75 -7.39
CA GLU A 11 -1.38 15.04 -5.97
C GLU A 11 -0.90 13.87 -5.09
N LEU A 12 -1.26 12.64 -5.46
CA LEU A 12 -0.83 11.43 -4.74
C LEU A 12 0.69 11.33 -4.68
N PHE A 13 1.39 11.60 -5.79
CA PHE A 13 2.85 11.51 -5.85
C PHE A 13 3.55 12.71 -5.21
N THR A 14 2.99 13.92 -5.26
CA THR A 14 3.66 15.12 -4.73
C THR A 14 3.37 15.41 -3.27
N VAL A 15 2.21 14.98 -2.76
CA VAL A 15 1.77 15.32 -1.39
C VAL A 15 1.68 14.11 -0.48
N VAL A 16 1.16 12.98 -0.96
CA VAL A 16 1.00 11.79 -0.11
C VAL A 16 2.31 11.01 0.02
N LEU A 17 3.11 10.98 -1.06
CA LEU A 17 4.39 10.28 -1.14
C LEU A 17 5.60 11.23 -0.96
N ASP A 18 5.42 12.33 -0.22
CA ASP A 18 6.47 13.32 0.05
C ASP A 18 7.46 12.91 1.16
N GLY A 19 7.37 11.67 1.65
CA GLY A 19 8.21 11.13 2.72
C GLY A 19 7.64 11.29 4.13
N ARG A 20 6.64 12.17 4.36
CA ARG A 20 6.05 12.35 5.71
C ARG A 20 5.42 11.08 6.30
N ASN A 21 5.11 10.10 5.45
CA ASN A 21 4.47 8.84 5.83
C ASN A 21 5.43 7.64 5.77
N GLU A 22 6.74 7.86 5.69
CA GLU A 22 7.72 6.78 5.45
C GLU A 22 8.09 5.96 6.71
N HIS A 23 7.56 6.33 7.87
CA HIS A 23 7.88 5.67 9.13
C HIS A 23 6.78 4.71 9.56
N LEU A 24 7.19 3.65 10.25
CA LEU A 24 6.27 2.69 10.82
C LEU A 24 5.41 3.34 11.91
N THR A 25 4.16 2.90 12.00
CA THR A 25 3.20 3.27 13.04
C THR A 25 2.52 2.02 13.60
N ASP A 26 1.85 2.16 14.74
CA ASP A 26 1.21 1.07 15.49
C ASP A 26 -0.30 0.92 15.18
N GLY A 27 -0.79 1.61 14.14
CA GLY A 27 -2.22 1.69 13.84
C GLY A 27 -2.90 0.33 13.63
N VAL A 28 -2.20 -0.63 13.01
CA VAL A 28 -2.74 -1.98 12.80
C VAL A 28 -2.92 -2.72 14.13
N GLN A 29 -1.94 -2.59 15.02
CA GLN A 29 -1.95 -3.18 16.36
C GLN A 29 -3.11 -2.60 17.17
N ARG A 30 -3.27 -1.27 17.15
CA ARG A 30 -4.36 -0.58 17.86
C ARG A 30 -5.74 -0.96 17.33
N ALA A 31 -5.89 -1.12 16.00
CA ALA A 31 -7.18 -1.41 15.38
C ALA A 31 -7.57 -2.90 15.45
N LEU A 32 -6.60 -3.81 15.29
CA LEU A 32 -6.86 -5.25 15.07
C LEU A 32 -6.26 -6.17 16.14
N GLY A 33 -5.50 -5.65 17.11
CA GLY A 33 -4.88 -6.45 18.17
C GLY A 33 -3.77 -7.40 17.69
N ARG A 34 -3.28 -7.24 16.46
CA ARG A 34 -2.18 -8.04 15.87
C ARG A 34 -1.16 -7.15 15.18
N ALA A 35 0.05 -7.65 14.98
CA ALA A 35 1.06 -6.99 14.17
C ALA A 35 0.60 -6.81 12.70
N PRO A 36 1.08 -5.76 12.00
CA PRO A 36 0.94 -5.67 10.55
C PRO A 36 1.60 -6.88 9.89
N LYS A 37 1.05 -7.28 8.74
CA LYS A 37 1.64 -8.35 7.95
C LYS A 37 2.78 -7.77 7.13
N ASP A 38 3.90 -8.50 7.07
CA ASP A 38 4.97 -8.15 6.14
C ASP A 38 4.50 -8.25 4.69
N PHE A 39 4.91 -7.28 3.85
CA PHE A 39 4.46 -7.25 2.46
C PHE A 39 5.01 -8.43 1.66
N ALA A 40 6.25 -8.87 1.90
CA ALA A 40 6.84 -10.01 1.21
C ALA A 40 6.10 -11.31 1.54
N ASP A 41 5.65 -11.47 2.79
CA ASP A 41 4.81 -12.62 3.17
C ASP A 41 3.45 -12.59 2.46
N TYR A 42 2.81 -11.42 2.38
CA TYR A 42 1.58 -11.24 1.60
C TYR A 42 1.79 -11.61 0.13
N THR A 43 2.86 -11.11 -0.49
CA THR A 43 3.15 -11.39 -1.90
C THR A 43 3.39 -12.87 -2.14
N ARG A 44 4.13 -13.55 -1.26
CA ARG A 44 4.42 -14.99 -1.38
C ARG A 44 3.15 -15.84 -1.31
N GLU A 45 2.30 -15.57 -0.32
CA GLU A 45 1.02 -16.28 -0.18
C GLU A 45 0.08 -16.00 -1.36
N THR A 46 0.02 -14.75 -1.84
CA THR A 46 -0.84 -14.39 -2.96
C THR A 46 -0.35 -15.00 -4.27
N ALA A 47 0.97 -15.03 -4.51
CA ALA A 47 1.55 -15.71 -5.66
C ALA A 47 1.19 -17.21 -5.69
N ALA A 48 1.20 -17.86 -4.53
CA ALA A 48 0.87 -19.28 -4.42
C ALA A 48 -0.59 -19.60 -4.80
N THR A 49 -1.50 -18.60 -4.81
CA THR A 49 -2.87 -18.78 -5.30
C THR A 49 -2.97 -18.90 -6.83
N GLY A 50 -1.90 -18.55 -7.56
CA GLY A 50 -1.88 -18.58 -9.02
C GLY A 50 -2.61 -17.41 -9.68
N ILE A 51 -3.10 -16.43 -8.93
CA ILE A 51 -3.89 -15.29 -9.46
C ILE A 51 -3.11 -14.39 -10.46
N TRP A 52 -1.79 -14.54 -10.52
CA TRP A 52 -0.91 -13.81 -11.43
C TRP A 52 -0.36 -14.67 -12.59
N SER A 53 -0.73 -15.94 -12.65
CA SER A 53 -0.33 -16.85 -13.72
C SER A 53 -1.25 -16.67 -14.94
N ASN A 54 -1.03 -15.57 -15.68
CA ASN A 54 -1.62 -15.36 -17.01
C ASN A 54 -0.81 -16.09 -18.10
#